data_AF-A0A6G3BPW4-F1
#
_entry.id   AF-A0A6G3BPW4-F1
#
_cell.length_a   1.000
_cell.length_b   1.000
_cell.length_c   1.000
_cell.angle_alpha   90.00
_cell.angle_beta   90.00
_cell.angle_gamma   90.00
#
_symmetry.space_group_name_H-M   'P 1'
#
loop_
_entity.id
_entity.type
_entity.pdbx_description
1 polymer ?
#
loop_
_entity_poly.entity_id
_entity_poly.type
_entity_poly.pdbx_seq_one_letter_code
_entity_poly.pdbx_strand_id
1 'polypeptide(L)'
;MSTHHQFSVLGPLVVQGAHGPVRLGGNRQRILLTLLLLEANRVVGVGRLIEAIWREAPPATVRSQLRICVSGLRRLLSAAGVAAQIETHPSGYLIRVPRAHLDLSHFEDLLSRARAEARSASPEHAVVLFQQALQLWQGPVGAGLDSELLETVALKVNEDRLSAIEDHIELELALGRHRQVLGELTRHVTENPFQESLCLQLMLALYRSGRTAEALSVYRDTRRRLARELGLEPSEKLRVMERMILDGRSAGELSPAFVATTSMSGLAAAAAGPQDRIALLEREIADLRDASVRPG
;
A
#
# COMPACT_ATOMS: atom_id res chain seq x y z
N MET A 1 -4.51 -0.43 25.71
CA MET A 1 -5.87 -0.99 25.79
C MET A 1 -6.07 -1.85 24.57
N SER A 2 -6.16 -3.17 24.72
CA SER A 2 -6.34 -4.08 23.59
C SER A 2 -7.73 -3.85 23.00
N THR A 3 -7.81 -3.09 21.91
CA THR A 3 -9.01 -3.02 21.08
C THR A 3 -9.20 -4.41 20.48
N HIS A 4 -10.03 -5.24 21.13
CA HIS A 4 -10.32 -6.57 20.62
C HIS A 4 -11.35 -6.45 19.49
N HIS A 5 -10.87 -6.31 18.26
CA HIS A 5 -11.69 -6.48 17.07
C HIS A 5 -12.24 -7.92 17.04
N GLN A 6 -13.50 -8.09 16.65
CA GLN A 6 -14.06 -9.43 16.46
C GLN A 6 -13.52 -10.09 15.20
N PHE A 7 -13.06 -9.29 14.24
CA PHE A 7 -12.46 -9.74 12.99
C PHE A 7 -11.12 -9.06 12.79
N SER A 8 -10.09 -9.87 12.57
CA SER A 8 -8.78 -9.40 12.15
C SER A 8 -8.43 -9.97 10.78
N VAL A 9 -8.18 -9.08 9.81
CA VAL A 9 -7.79 -9.42 8.43
C VAL A 9 -6.46 -8.80 8.02
N LEU A 10 -5.86 -7.93 8.84
CA LEU A 10 -4.53 -7.33 8.62
C LEU A 10 -3.41 -8.32 8.99
N GLY A 11 -3.46 -9.51 8.39
CA GLY A 11 -2.64 -10.67 8.72
C GLY A 11 -3.41 -11.97 8.46
N PRO A 12 -3.07 -13.07 9.16
CA PRO A 12 -3.90 -14.27 9.18
C PRO A 12 -5.32 -13.96 9.67
N LEU A 13 -6.33 -14.53 9.03
CA LEU A 13 -7.72 -14.34 9.44
C LEU A 13 -7.96 -14.86 10.86
N VAL A 14 -8.34 -13.96 11.76
CA VAL A 14 -8.73 -14.28 13.14
C VAL A 14 -10.15 -13.80 13.40
N VAL A 15 -10.94 -14.63 14.08
CA VAL A 15 -12.28 -14.27 14.54
C VAL A 15 -12.37 -14.49 16.04
N GLN A 16 -12.81 -13.48 16.77
CA GLN A 16 -13.01 -13.51 18.22
C GLN A 16 -14.50 -13.43 18.53
N GLY A 17 -15.02 -14.49 19.15
CA GLY A 17 -16.39 -14.54 19.64
C GLY A 17 -16.49 -14.15 21.11
N ALA A 18 -17.69 -14.20 21.67
CA ALA A 18 -17.95 -13.85 23.08
C ALA A 18 -17.18 -14.74 24.08
N HIS A 19 -16.77 -15.95 23.66
CA HIS A 19 -16.08 -16.93 24.49
C HIS A 19 -14.63 -17.19 24.03
N GLY A 20 -14.07 -16.30 23.22
CA GLY A 20 -12.69 -16.40 22.72
C GLY A 20 -12.59 -16.76 21.23
N PRO A 21 -11.44 -17.29 20.77
CA PRO A 21 -11.16 -17.45 19.36
C PRO A 21 -12.06 -18.50 18.70
N VAL A 22 -12.64 -18.13 17.56
CA VAL A 22 -13.54 -18.98 16.82
C VAL A 22 -12.75 -19.85 15.83
N ARG A 23 -12.91 -21.17 15.93
CA ARG A 23 -12.29 -22.10 14.98
C ARG A 23 -13.06 -22.10 13.67
N LEU A 24 -12.55 -21.33 12.70
CA LEU A 24 -13.02 -21.38 11.32
C LEU A 24 -12.74 -22.76 10.71
N GLY A 25 -13.65 -23.21 9.84
CA GLY A 25 -13.48 -24.45 9.09
C GLY A 25 -12.34 -24.38 8.06
N GLY A 26 -12.44 -25.24 7.04
CA GLY A 26 -11.39 -25.40 6.03
C GLY A 26 -11.12 -24.14 5.19
N ASN A 27 -10.09 -24.23 4.34
CA ASN A 27 -9.57 -23.12 3.54
C ASN A 27 -10.66 -22.32 2.80
N ARG A 28 -11.66 -23.02 2.23
CA ARG A 28 -12.80 -22.39 1.51
C ARG A 28 -13.63 -21.43 2.37
N GLN A 29 -13.88 -21.76 3.64
CA GLN A 29 -14.61 -20.87 4.55
C GLN A 29 -13.78 -19.65 4.91
N ARG A 30 -12.46 -19.84 5.10
CA ARG A 30 -11.54 -18.76 5.42
C ARG A 30 -11.39 -17.79 4.26
N ILE A 31 -11.16 -18.27 3.05
CA ILE A 31 -11.11 -17.44 1.83
C ILE A 31 -12.42 -16.67 1.64
N LEU A 32 -13.56 -17.34 1.74
CA LEU A 32 -14.88 -16.71 1.61
C LEU A 32 -15.06 -15.58 2.63
N LEU A 33 -14.75 -15.85 3.91
CA LEU A 33 -14.92 -14.87 4.97
C LEU A 33 -13.94 -13.71 4.82
N THR A 34 -12.65 -13.96 4.53
CA THR A 34 -11.67 -12.89 4.29
C THR A 34 -12.10 -12.00 3.14
N LEU A 35 -12.50 -12.57 2.00
CA LEU A 35 -12.93 -11.77 0.84
C LEU A 35 -14.17 -10.91 1.15
N LEU A 36 -15.16 -11.46 1.88
CA LEU A 36 -16.32 -10.69 2.32
C LEU A 36 -15.93 -9.57 3.30
N LEU A 37 -14.96 -9.79 4.19
CA LEU A 37 -14.49 -8.79 5.15
C LEU A 37 -13.65 -7.68 4.50
N LEU A 38 -12.83 -8.00 3.50
CA LEU A 38 -12.11 -6.99 2.71
C LEU A 38 -13.08 -6.10 1.93
N GLU A 39 -14.22 -6.64 1.52
CA GLU A 39 -15.32 -5.92 0.87
C GLU A 39 -16.50 -5.71 1.84
N ALA A 40 -16.21 -5.49 3.12
CA ALA A 40 -17.22 -5.40 4.18
C ALA A 40 -18.34 -4.42 3.82
N ASN A 41 -19.57 -4.82 4.09
CA ASN A 41 -20.79 -4.05 3.82
C ASN A 41 -21.08 -3.77 2.33
N ARG A 42 -20.36 -4.42 1.40
CA ARG A 42 -20.60 -4.37 -0.05
C ARG A 42 -20.94 -5.76 -0.60
N VAL A 43 -21.70 -5.78 -1.71
CA VAL A 43 -22.08 -7.05 -2.37
C VAL A 43 -20.90 -7.60 -3.16
N VAL A 44 -20.49 -8.82 -2.83
CA VAL A 44 -19.52 -9.60 -3.59
C VAL A 44 -20.27 -10.61 -4.46
N GLY A 45 -20.04 -10.52 -5.78
CA GLY A 45 -20.74 -11.35 -6.76
C GLY A 45 -20.42 -12.83 -6.64
N VAL A 46 -21.40 -13.69 -6.95
CA VAL A 46 -21.23 -15.16 -6.88
C VAL A 46 -20.05 -15.65 -7.70
N GLY A 47 -19.83 -15.12 -8.91
CA GLY A 47 -18.70 -15.49 -9.77
C GLY A 47 -17.35 -15.24 -9.10
N ARG A 48 -17.17 -14.04 -8.54
CA ARG A 48 -15.96 -13.62 -7.80
C ARG A 48 -15.70 -14.49 -6.58
N LEU A 49 -16.75 -14.87 -5.84
CA LEU A 49 -16.63 -15.80 -4.71
C LEU A 49 -16.23 -17.21 -5.17
N ILE A 50 -16.75 -17.66 -6.31
CA ILE A 50 -16.40 -18.96 -6.87
C ILE A 50 -14.94 -18.98 -7.31
N GLU A 51 -14.53 -17.96 -8.07
CA GLU A 51 -13.15 -17.77 -8.52
C GLU A 51 -12.17 -17.77 -7.35
N ALA A 52 -12.45 -17.02 -6.28
CA ALA A 52 -11.59 -16.97 -5.11
C ALA A 52 -11.36 -18.35 -4.47
N ILE A 53 -12.39 -19.19 -4.42
CA ILE A 53 -12.40 -20.44 -3.65
C ILE A 53 -11.98 -21.65 -4.50
N TRP A 54 -12.37 -21.69 -5.78
CA TRP A 54 -12.16 -22.83 -6.68
C TRP A 54 -11.23 -22.52 -7.85
N ARG A 55 -10.79 -21.27 -8.03
CA ARG A 55 -9.89 -20.85 -9.11
C ARG A 55 -10.45 -21.26 -10.47
N GLU A 56 -9.63 -21.89 -11.30
CA GLU A 56 -9.97 -22.33 -12.65
C GLU A 56 -10.72 -23.67 -12.73
N ALA A 57 -10.89 -24.39 -11.61
CA ALA A 57 -11.47 -25.74 -11.60
C ALA A 57 -12.74 -25.87 -10.73
N PRO A 58 -13.81 -25.08 -10.99
CA PRO A 58 -15.06 -25.21 -10.25
C PRO A 58 -15.80 -26.51 -10.60
N PRO A 59 -16.28 -27.29 -9.61
CA PRO A 59 -17.09 -28.48 -9.89
C PRO A 59 -18.48 -28.08 -10.41
N ALA A 60 -19.18 -28.98 -11.09
CA ALA A 60 -20.57 -28.76 -11.53
C ALA A 60 -21.51 -28.33 -10.38
N THR A 61 -21.24 -28.80 -9.16
CA THR A 61 -22.01 -28.48 -7.95
C THR A 61 -21.60 -27.18 -7.24
N VAL A 62 -20.73 -26.35 -7.84
CA VAL A 62 -20.06 -25.23 -7.16
C VAL A 62 -21.03 -24.26 -6.48
N ARG A 63 -22.17 -23.94 -7.11
CA ARG A 63 -23.19 -23.06 -6.53
C ARG A 63 -23.80 -23.64 -5.25
N SER A 64 -24.05 -24.96 -5.23
CA SER A 64 -24.55 -25.65 -4.05
C SER A 64 -23.48 -25.70 -2.95
N GLN A 65 -22.22 -25.96 -3.30
CA GLN A 65 -21.12 -25.95 -2.34
C GLN A 65 -20.89 -24.55 -1.74
N LEU A 66 -21.02 -23.48 -2.53
CA LEU A 66 -20.95 -22.10 -2.03
C LEU A 66 -22.07 -21.81 -1.02
N ARG A 67 -23.31 -22.22 -1.30
CA ARG A 67 -24.44 -22.08 -0.35
C ARG A 67 -24.18 -22.82 0.96
N ILE A 68 -23.61 -24.04 0.90
CA ILE A 68 -23.21 -24.80 2.09
C ILE A 68 -22.14 -24.05 2.88
N CYS A 69 -21.13 -23.51 2.20
CA CYS A 69 -20.08 -22.71 2.83
C CYS A 69 -20.65 -21.49 3.56
N VAL A 70 -21.51 -20.71 2.90
CA VAL A 70 -22.20 -19.55 3.47
C VAL A 70 -23.08 -19.95 4.66
N SER A 71 -23.86 -21.02 4.54
CA SER A 71 -24.71 -21.51 5.62
C SER A 71 -23.89 -21.94 6.85
N GLY A 72 -22.75 -22.61 6.62
CA GLY A 72 -21.80 -22.99 7.67
C GLY A 72 -21.21 -21.77 8.39
N LEU A 73 -20.77 -20.75 7.63
CA LEU A 73 -20.27 -19.50 8.21
C LEU A 73 -21.35 -18.78 9.01
N ARG A 74 -22.59 -18.66 8.50
CA ARG A 74 -23.70 -18.04 9.24
C ARG A 74 -23.92 -18.71 10.60
N ARG A 75 -23.95 -20.04 10.63
CA ARG A 75 -24.13 -20.81 11.87
C ARG A 75 -22.97 -20.58 12.84
N LEU A 76 -21.75 -20.60 12.33
CA LEU A 76 -20.54 -20.42 13.12
C LEU A 76 -20.47 -19.01 13.73
N LEU A 77 -20.72 -17.96 12.95
CA LEU A 77 -20.69 -16.58 13.42
C LEU A 77 -21.82 -16.32 14.42
N SER A 78 -23.03 -16.81 14.14
CA SER A 78 -24.16 -16.68 15.07
C SER A 78 -23.90 -17.40 16.40
N ALA A 79 -23.36 -18.62 16.37
CA ALA A 79 -23.01 -19.37 17.58
C ALA A 79 -21.86 -18.72 18.37
N ALA A 80 -20.95 -18.02 17.70
CA ALA A 80 -19.86 -17.29 18.33
C ALA A 80 -20.30 -15.96 18.97
N GLY A 81 -21.53 -15.50 18.72
CA GLY A 81 -22.03 -14.23 19.24
C GLY A 81 -21.31 -13.00 18.67
N VAL A 82 -20.73 -13.10 17.47
CA VAL A 82 -20.11 -11.94 16.81
C VAL A 82 -21.20 -11.04 16.20
N ALA A 83 -20.95 -9.73 16.21
CA ALA A 83 -21.84 -8.72 15.66
C ALA A 83 -21.64 -8.61 14.13
N ALA A 84 -21.80 -9.73 13.41
CA ALA A 84 -21.76 -9.75 11.96
C ALA A 84 -22.76 -10.75 11.37
N GLN A 85 -23.32 -10.38 10.21
CA GLN A 85 -24.32 -11.19 9.52
C GLN A 85 -24.01 -11.25 8.02
N ILE A 86 -23.93 -12.47 7.48
CA ILE A 86 -23.82 -12.66 6.03
C ILE A 86 -25.23 -12.63 5.44
N GLU A 87 -25.51 -11.69 4.55
CA GLU A 87 -26.79 -11.52 3.86
C GLU A 87 -26.72 -12.07 2.44
N THR A 88 -27.83 -12.62 1.95
CA THR A 88 -27.97 -13.04 0.56
C THR A 88 -28.54 -11.87 -0.23
N HIS A 89 -27.87 -11.48 -1.30
CA HIS A 89 -28.32 -10.46 -2.24
C HIS A 89 -28.63 -11.11 -3.60
N PRO A 90 -29.56 -10.60 -4.42
CA PRO A 90 -29.85 -11.17 -5.75
C PRO A 90 -28.60 -11.39 -6.63
N SER A 91 -27.60 -10.51 -6.52
CA SER A 91 -26.35 -10.59 -7.29
C SER A 91 -25.17 -11.26 -6.55
N GLY A 92 -25.32 -11.69 -5.29
CA GLY A 92 -24.18 -12.14 -4.51
C GLY A 92 -24.42 -12.29 -3.01
N TYR A 93 -23.36 -12.09 -2.24
CA TYR A 93 -23.41 -12.08 -0.78
C TYR A 93 -22.67 -10.86 -0.25
N LEU A 94 -23.07 -10.38 0.92
CA LEU A 94 -22.35 -9.35 1.66
C LEU A 94 -22.27 -9.76 3.12
N ILE A 95 -21.25 -9.28 3.83
CA ILE A 95 -21.23 -9.32 5.29
C ILE A 95 -21.55 -7.95 5.84
N ARG A 96 -22.55 -7.86 6.72
CA ARG A 96 -22.78 -6.70 7.57
C ARG A 96 -21.91 -6.82 8.79
N VAL A 97 -21.03 -5.86 9.00
CA VAL A 97 -20.15 -5.78 10.17
C VAL A 97 -19.95 -4.31 10.56
N PRO A 98 -20.16 -3.93 11.83
CA PRO A 98 -19.83 -2.60 12.33
C PRO A 98 -18.32 -2.33 12.18
N ARG A 99 -17.96 -1.11 11.74
CA ARG A 99 -16.56 -0.70 11.54
C ARG A 99 -15.68 -0.95 12.77
N ALA A 100 -16.23 -0.72 13.98
CA ALA A 100 -15.52 -0.93 15.24
C ALA A 100 -15.09 -2.40 15.51
N HIS A 101 -15.70 -3.37 14.82
CA HIS A 101 -15.41 -4.79 15.00
C HIS A 101 -14.43 -5.36 13.97
N LEU A 102 -13.98 -4.56 13.00
CA LEU A 102 -13.05 -4.95 11.94
C LEU A 102 -11.77 -4.12 12.03
N ASP A 103 -10.63 -4.79 12.17
CA ASP A 103 -9.31 -4.13 12.24
C ASP A 103 -8.99 -3.29 11.00
N LEU A 104 -9.38 -3.74 9.80
CA LEU A 104 -9.21 -3.00 8.56
C LEU A 104 -9.94 -1.64 8.59
N SER A 105 -11.20 -1.61 9.02
CA SER A 105 -11.93 -0.35 9.14
C SER A 105 -11.31 0.58 10.19
N HIS A 106 -10.82 0.02 11.30
CA HIS A 106 -10.12 0.81 12.31
C HIS A 106 -8.80 1.37 11.80
N PHE A 107 -8.05 0.59 11.02
CA PHE A 107 -6.83 1.02 10.34
C PHE A 107 -7.11 2.20 9.40
N GLU A 108 -8.12 2.09 8.53
CA GLU A 108 -8.54 3.17 7.64
C GLU A 108 -8.91 4.46 8.41
N ASP A 109 -9.67 4.31 9.50
CA ASP A 109 -10.11 5.44 10.33
C ASP A 109 -8.92 6.13 11.01
N LEU A 110 -7.94 5.36 11.51
CA LEU A 110 -6.70 5.88 12.09
C LEU A 110 -5.84 6.59 11.05
N LEU A 111 -5.67 6.03 9.84
CA LEU A 111 -4.91 6.67 8.77
C LEU A 111 -5.53 8.00 8.35
N SER A 112 -6.85 8.05 8.20
CA SER A 112 -7.56 9.26 7.81
C SER A 112 -7.35 10.38 8.84
N ARG A 113 -7.45 10.03 10.14
CA ARG A 113 -7.20 10.96 11.25
C ARG A 113 -5.72 11.38 11.32
N ALA A 114 -4.79 10.44 11.19
CA ALA A 114 -3.35 10.72 11.21
C ALA A 114 -2.96 11.72 10.12
N ARG A 115 -3.46 11.52 8.89
CA ARG A 115 -3.22 12.43 7.76
C ARG A 115 -3.90 13.79 7.94
N ALA A 116 -5.06 13.84 8.58
CA ALA A 116 -5.69 15.11 8.93
C ALA A 116 -4.84 15.89 9.96
N GLU A 117 -4.35 15.21 11.00
CA GLU A 117 -3.52 15.82 12.04
C GLU A 117 -2.11 16.18 11.56
N ALA A 118 -1.55 15.45 10.59
CA ALA A 118 -0.27 15.80 9.99
C ALA A 118 -0.33 17.11 9.19
N ARG A 119 -1.53 17.47 8.70
CA ARG A 119 -1.80 18.75 8.03
C ARG A 119 -2.19 19.86 9.01
N SER A 120 -2.67 19.48 10.20
CA SER A 120 -2.87 20.40 11.32
C SER A 120 -1.51 20.61 12.01
N ALA A 121 -1.34 21.67 12.80
CA ALA A 121 -0.07 21.93 13.50
C ALA A 121 0.19 20.95 14.68
N SER A 122 -0.24 19.69 14.58
CA SER A 122 -0.13 18.65 15.62
C SER A 122 0.63 17.39 15.12
N PRO A 123 1.87 17.53 14.61
CA PRO A 123 2.60 16.40 14.02
C PRO A 123 2.85 15.25 15.01
N GLU A 124 3.03 15.53 16.30
CA GLU A 124 3.24 14.50 17.31
C GLU A 124 2.02 13.58 17.50
N HIS A 125 0.82 14.14 17.42
CA HIS A 125 -0.41 13.34 17.51
C HIS A 125 -0.60 12.47 16.27
N ALA A 126 -0.26 12.99 15.09
CA ALA A 126 -0.29 12.22 13.86
C ALA A 126 0.67 11.02 13.90
N VAL A 127 1.88 11.18 14.44
CA VAL A 127 2.81 10.06 14.67
C VAL A 127 2.16 8.96 15.51
N VAL A 128 1.55 9.31 16.65
CA VAL A 128 0.90 8.33 17.53
C VAL A 128 -0.22 7.58 16.81
N LEU A 129 -1.02 8.26 16.00
CA LEU A 129 -2.10 7.63 15.22
C LEU A 129 -1.57 6.68 14.15
N PHE A 130 -0.49 7.05 13.44
CA PHE A 130 0.16 6.15 12.49
C PHE A 130 0.73 4.90 13.18
N GLN A 131 1.39 5.07 14.33
CA GLN A 131 1.91 3.94 15.11
C GLN A 131 0.79 2.99 15.56
N GLN A 132 -0.32 3.54 16.05
CA GLN A 132 -1.50 2.74 16.41
C GLN A 132 -2.06 1.98 15.20
N ALA A 133 -2.12 2.62 14.02
CA ALA A 133 -2.60 1.98 12.79
C ALA A 133 -1.68 0.83 12.37
N LEU A 134 -0.36 1.05 12.36
CA LEU A 134 0.63 0.06 11.95
C LEU A 134 0.74 -1.12 12.93
N GLN A 135 0.48 -0.91 14.23
CA GLN A 135 0.43 -1.98 15.23
C GLN A 135 -0.72 -2.97 15.04
N LEU A 136 -1.76 -2.64 14.27
CA LEU A 136 -2.84 -3.57 13.95
C LEU A 136 -2.37 -4.71 13.04
N TRP A 137 -1.29 -4.50 12.29
CA TRP A 137 -0.79 -5.45 11.32
C TRP A 137 -0.03 -6.61 11.97
N GLN A 138 -0.45 -7.83 11.68
CA GLN A 138 0.17 -9.08 12.15
C GLN A 138 0.82 -9.88 11.01
N GLY A 139 0.84 -9.34 9.80
CA GLY A 139 1.40 -9.97 8.61
C GLY A 139 0.72 -9.49 7.33
N PRO A 140 1.02 -10.10 6.17
CA PRO A 140 0.27 -9.82 4.95
C PRO A 140 -1.18 -10.32 5.07
N VAL A 141 -2.10 -9.55 4.50
CA VAL A 141 -3.52 -9.94 4.41
C VAL A 141 -3.63 -11.30 3.71
N GLY A 142 -4.41 -12.22 4.30
CA GLY A 142 -4.63 -13.54 3.71
C GLY A 142 -3.47 -14.51 3.87
N ALA A 143 -2.49 -14.22 4.75
CA ALA A 143 -1.41 -15.15 5.06
C ALA A 143 -1.92 -16.57 5.35
N GLY A 144 -1.40 -17.56 4.61
CA GLY A 144 -1.80 -18.96 4.71
C GLY A 144 -3.08 -19.33 3.96
N LEU A 145 -3.64 -18.44 3.14
CA LEU A 145 -4.77 -18.70 2.26
C LEU A 145 -4.30 -18.79 0.81
N ASP A 146 -4.62 -19.90 0.17
CA ASP A 146 -4.24 -20.18 -1.21
C ASP A 146 -5.32 -19.61 -2.16
N SER A 147 -5.21 -18.34 -2.57
CA SER A 147 -6.16 -17.67 -3.48
C SER A 147 -5.59 -16.44 -4.19
N GLU A 148 -5.32 -16.53 -5.49
CA GLU A 148 -4.76 -15.44 -6.31
C GLU A 148 -5.66 -14.21 -6.37
N LEU A 149 -6.97 -14.42 -6.48
CA LEU A 149 -7.93 -13.32 -6.44
C LEU A 149 -7.90 -12.60 -5.08
N LEU A 150 -7.74 -13.35 -3.98
CA LEU A 150 -7.63 -12.75 -2.66
C LEU A 150 -6.33 -11.93 -2.53
N GLU A 151 -5.22 -12.45 -3.04
CA GLU A 151 -3.95 -11.72 -3.11
C GLU A 151 -4.12 -10.40 -3.88
N THR A 152 -4.81 -10.44 -5.02
CA THR A 152 -5.10 -9.26 -5.84
C THR A 152 -5.96 -8.23 -5.09
N VAL A 153 -6.98 -8.68 -4.37
CA VAL A 153 -7.82 -7.78 -3.55
C VAL A 153 -7.03 -7.22 -2.37
N ALA A 154 -6.14 -8.02 -1.79
CA ALA A 154 -5.27 -7.62 -0.69
C ALA A 154 -4.19 -6.61 -1.12
N LEU A 155 -3.81 -6.55 -2.40
CA LEU A 155 -2.78 -5.62 -2.90
C LEU A 155 -3.07 -4.19 -2.45
N LYS A 156 -4.31 -3.71 -2.63
CA LYS A 156 -4.67 -2.34 -2.26
C LYS A 156 -4.47 -2.05 -0.77
N VAL A 157 -4.81 -3.02 0.08
CA VAL A 157 -4.68 -2.89 1.54
C VAL A 157 -3.19 -2.91 1.94
N ASN A 158 -2.39 -3.74 1.27
CA ASN A 158 -0.94 -3.80 1.47
C ASN A 158 -0.24 -2.52 0.97
N GLU A 159 -0.70 -1.92 -0.14
CA GLU A 159 -0.24 -0.61 -0.61
C GLU A 159 -0.57 0.50 0.39
N ASP A 160 -1.77 0.48 0.97
CA ASP A 160 -2.16 1.46 2.00
C ASP A 160 -1.30 1.33 3.26
N ARG A 161 -0.86 0.11 3.62
CA ARG A 161 0.13 -0.11 4.68
C ARG A 161 1.46 0.55 4.35
N LEU A 162 1.97 0.32 3.14
CA LEU A 162 3.26 0.85 2.72
C LEU A 162 3.24 2.38 2.70
N SER A 163 2.16 2.97 2.17
CA SER A 163 1.95 4.42 2.20
C SER A 163 1.88 4.95 3.63
N ALA A 164 1.24 4.24 4.57
CA ALA A 164 1.20 4.66 5.98
C ALA A 164 2.58 4.60 6.65
N ILE A 165 3.41 3.62 6.31
CA ILE A 165 4.81 3.52 6.77
C ILE A 165 5.61 4.73 6.25
N GLU A 166 5.49 5.03 4.96
CA GLU A 166 6.16 6.18 4.35
C GLU A 166 5.75 7.51 4.99
N ASP A 167 4.43 7.73 5.18
CA ASP A 167 3.88 8.93 5.83
C ASP A 167 4.40 9.07 7.28
N HIS A 168 4.39 7.97 8.04
CA HIS A 168 4.89 7.95 9.42
C HIS A 168 6.38 8.30 9.50
N ILE A 169 7.20 7.69 8.64
CA ILE A 169 8.64 7.93 8.59
C ILE A 169 8.93 9.37 8.18
N GLU A 170 8.22 9.89 7.17
CA GLU A 170 8.41 11.28 6.72
C GLU A 170 8.16 12.26 7.88
N LEU A 171 7.13 12.00 8.67
CA LEU A 171 6.76 12.82 9.82
C LEU A 171 7.80 12.73 10.94
N GLU A 172 8.28 11.53 11.28
CA GLU A 172 9.36 11.35 12.26
C GLU A 172 10.66 12.04 11.82
N LEU A 173 10.97 12.00 10.51
CA LEU A 173 12.11 12.72 9.93
C LEU A 173 11.91 14.24 9.98
N ALA A 174 10.69 14.75 9.79
CA ALA A 174 10.39 16.17 9.93
C ALA A 174 10.53 16.64 11.40
N LEU A 175 10.22 15.77 12.36
CA LEU A 175 10.38 16.00 13.81
C LEU A 175 11.82 15.84 14.32
N GLY A 176 12.80 15.59 13.43
CA GLY A 176 14.20 15.45 13.82
C GLY A 176 14.58 14.08 14.41
N ARG A 177 13.67 13.10 14.40
CA ARG A 177 13.84 11.79 15.06
C ARG A 177 14.53 10.76 14.16
N HIS A 178 15.56 11.19 13.43
CA HIS A 178 16.20 10.41 12.37
C HIS A 178 16.72 9.05 12.81
N ARG A 179 17.32 8.96 14.01
CA ARG A 179 17.88 7.72 14.53
C ARG A 179 16.81 6.69 14.93
N GLN A 180 15.62 7.14 15.33
CA GLN A 180 14.56 6.27 15.84
C GLN A 180 13.94 5.43 14.72
N VAL A 181 13.91 5.96 13.50
CA VAL A 181 13.33 5.27 12.32
C VAL A 181 14.29 4.36 11.57
N LEU A 182 15.61 4.42 11.82
CA LEU A 182 16.62 3.71 11.01
C LEU A 182 16.43 2.19 10.98
N GLY A 183 16.11 1.58 12.13
CA GLY A 183 15.92 0.13 12.22
C GLY A 183 14.73 -0.34 11.38
N GLU A 184 13.61 0.34 11.51
CA GLU A 184 12.38 0.06 10.77
C GLU A 184 12.53 0.32 9.27
N LEU A 185 13.12 1.47 8.89
CA LEU A 185 13.44 1.81 7.50
C LEU A 185 14.32 0.76 6.83
N THR A 186 15.37 0.30 7.52
CA THR A 186 16.30 -0.71 6.98
C THR A 186 15.58 -2.02 6.68
N ARG A 187 14.68 -2.45 7.58
CA ARG A 187 13.84 -3.64 7.34
C ARG A 187 12.94 -3.45 6.13
N HIS A 188 12.26 -2.30 6.03
CA HIS A 188 11.35 -2.04 4.91
C HIS A 188 12.03 -1.92 3.55
N VAL A 189 13.22 -1.31 3.47
CA VAL A 189 14.03 -1.29 2.25
C VAL A 189 14.52 -2.69 1.87
N THR A 190 14.82 -3.55 2.85
CA THR A 190 15.20 -4.94 2.58
C THR A 190 14.04 -5.75 2.01
N GLU A 191 12.84 -5.57 2.56
CA GLU A 191 11.61 -6.23 2.12
C GLU A 191 11.08 -5.68 0.78
N ASN A 192 11.30 -4.39 0.51
CA ASN A 192 10.77 -3.69 -0.67
C ASN A 192 11.90 -2.95 -1.40
N PRO A 193 12.88 -3.68 -1.98
CA PRO A 193 14.11 -3.08 -2.51
C PRO A 193 13.91 -2.17 -3.71
N PHE A 194 12.76 -2.28 -4.39
CA PHE A 194 12.39 -1.43 -5.54
C PHE A 194 11.55 -0.22 -5.15
N GLN A 195 11.20 -0.06 -3.87
CA GLN A 195 10.49 1.11 -3.38
C GLN A 195 11.49 2.25 -3.13
N GLU A 196 11.74 3.05 -4.18
CA GLU A 196 12.76 4.11 -4.15
C GLU A 196 12.50 5.22 -3.11
N SER A 197 11.23 5.47 -2.76
CA SER A 197 10.84 6.40 -1.67
C SER A 197 11.40 5.97 -0.32
N LEU A 198 11.29 4.68 0.03
CA LEU A 198 11.88 4.14 1.26
C LEU A 198 13.41 4.23 1.24
N CYS A 199 14.02 3.96 0.08
CA CYS A 199 15.47 4.11 -0.10
C CYS A 199 15.90 5.56 0.15
N LEU A 200 15.18 6.52 -0.41
CA LEU A 200 15.41 7.95 -0.22
C LEU A 200 15.28 8.36 1.25
N GLN A 201 14.22 7.93 1.93
CA GLN A 201 14.02 8.20 3.36
C GLN A 201 15.14 7.60 4.23
N LEU A 202 15.61 6.39 3.92
CA LEU A 202 16.74 5.77 4.61
C LEU A 202 18.05 6.54 4.36
N MET A 203 18.33 6.94 3.12
CA MET A 203 19.47 7.78 2.78
C MET A 203 19.46 9.09 3.57
N LEU A 204 18.30 9.75 3.64
CA LEU A 204 18.13 11.00 4.38
C LEU A 204 18.34 10.80 5.88
N ALA A 205 17.74 9.75 6.47
CA ALA A 205 17.87 9.44 7.88
C ALA A 205 19.33 9.15 8.27
N LEU A 206 20.05 8.37 7.45
CA LEU A 206 21.47 8.04 7.64
C LEU A 206 22.33 9.29 7.53
N TYR A 207 22.12 10.10 6.48
CA TYR A 207 22.88 11.33 6.27
C TYR A 207 22.71 12.31 7.43
N ARG A 208 21.47 12.59 7.84
CA ARG A 208 21.17 13.47 9.00
C ARG A 208 21.66 12.92 10.33
N SER A 209 21.95 11.62 10.40
CA SER A 209 22.57 10.96 11.56
C SER A 209 24.11 10.97 11.53
N GLY A 210 24.74 11.58 10.51
CA GLY A 210 26.19 11.59 10.31
C GLY A 210 26.77 10.33 9.66
N ARG A 211 25.91 9.44 9.13
CA ARG A 211 26.28 8.14 8.54
C ARG A 211 26.35 8.23 7.02
N THR A 212 27.11 9.19 6.50
CA THR A 212 27.19 9.53 5.07
C THR A 212 27.60 8.35 4.18
N ALA A 213 28.61 7.58 4.58
CA ALA A 213 29.08 6.43 3.82
C ALA A 213 27.98 5.37 3.61
N GLU A 214 27.16 5.16 4.64
CA GLU A 214 26.06 4.19 4.60
C GLU A 214 24.91 4.71 3.75
N ALA A 215 24.59 6.00 3.82
CA ALA A 215 23.61 6.62 2.93
C ALA A 215 23.98 6.44 1.44
N LEU A 216 25.26 6.65 1.09
CA LEU A 216 25.74 6.42 -0.28
C LEU A 216 25.79 4.93 -0.65
N SER A 217 25.97 4.03 0.33
CA SER A 217 25.88 2.58 0.08
C SER A 217 24.47 2.17 -0.33
N VAL A 218 23.44 2.68 0.38
CA VAL A 218 22.04 2.42 0.04
C VAL A 218 21.76 2.78 -1.42
N TYR A 219 22.16 3.97 -1.86
CA TYR A 219 22.01 4.36 -3.26
C TYR A 219 22.67 3.39 -4.24
N ARG A 220 23.94 3.02 -3.99
CA ARG A 220 24.71 2.14 -4.88
C ARG A 220 24.07 0.76 -4.98
N ASP A 221 23.56 0.24 -3.87
CA ASP A 221 22.90 -1.05 -3.82
C ASP A 221 21.55 -1.01 -4.54
N THR A 222 20.73 0.04 -4.32
CA THR A 222 19.46 0.25 -5.02
C THR A 222 19.69 0.37 -6.54
N ARG A 223 20.64 1.21 -6.97
CA ARG A 223 21.00 1.36 -8.39
C ARG A 223 21.42 0.04 -9.02
N ARG A 224 22.26 -0.73 -8.32
CA ARG A 224 22.72 -2.04 -8.80
C ARG A 224 21.55 -3.02 -8.98
N ARG A 225 20.59 -3.05 -8.05
CA ARG A 225 19.40 -3.91 -8.14
C ARG A 225 18.48 -3.49 -9.27
N LEU A 226 18.14 -2.20 -9.37
CA LEU A 226 17.31 -1.66 -10.45
C LEU A 226 17.88 -2.00 -11.84
N ALA A 227 19.18 -1.78 -12.03
CA ALA A 227 19.83 -2.06 -13.31
C ALA A 227 19.87 -3.57 -13.63
N ARG A 228 20.16 -4.42 -12.64
CA ARG A 228 20.30 -5.87 -12.85
C ARG A 228 18.98 -6.61 -13.00
N GLU A 229 17.97 -6.24 -12.21
CA GLU A 229 16.73 -7.01 -12.10
C GLU A 229 15.62 -6.41 -12.98
N LEU A 230 15.61 -5.08 -13.18
CA LEU A 230 14.56 -4.39 -13.95
C LEU A 230 15.09 -3.70 -15.22
N GLY A 231 16.41 -3.58 -15.39
CA GLY A 231 17.00 -2.81 -16.49
C GLY A 231 16.72 -1.30 -16.40
N LEU A 232 16.42 -0.81 -15.20
CA LEU A 232 16.05 0.59 -14.94
C LEU A 232 17.20 1.35 -14.27
N GLU A 233 17.22 2.68 -14.46
CA GLU A 233 18.07 3.59 -13.69
C GLU A 233 17.29 4.20 -12.51
N PRO A 234 17.97 4.64 -11.43
CA PRO A 234 17.36 5.34 -10.31
C PRO A 234 16.54 6.57 -10.74
N SER A 235 15.43 6.79 -10.04
CA SER A 235 14.61 7.98 -10.17
C SER A 235 15.40 9.27 -9.92
N GLU A 236 14.91 10.38 -10.48
CA GLU A 236 15.56 11.69 -10.30
C GLU A 236 15.68 12.09 -8.84
N LYS A 237 14.66 11.80 -8.01
CA LYS A 237 14.67 12.08 -6.58
C LYS A 237 15.87 11.40 -5.88
N LEU A 238 16.13 10.15 -6.23
CA LEU A 238 17.21 9.36 -5.63
C LEU A 238 18.59 9.86 -6.10
N ARG A 239 18.72 10.23 -7.39
CA ARG A 239 19.95 10.84 -7.95
C ARG A 239 20.23 12.22 -7.36
N VAL A 240 19.21 13.05 -7.17
CA VAL A 240 19.33 14.36 -6.50
C VAL A 240 19.83 14.18 -5.07
N MET A 241 19.28 13.21 -4.33
CA MET A 241 19.72 12.93 -2.96
C MET A 241 21.19 12.50 -2.90
N GLU A 242 21.64 11.62 -3.81
CA GLU A 242 23.06 11.25 -3.92
C GLU A 242 23.96 12.48 -4.12
N ARG A 243 23.64 13.34 -5.10
CA ARG A 243 24.41 14.55 -5.38
C ARG A 243 24.47 15.49 -4.18
N MET A 244 23.34 15.72 -3.53
CA MET A 244 23.27 16.57 -2.34
C MET A 244 24.16 16.06 -1.19
N ILE A 245 24.24 14.75 -1.01
CA ILE A 245 25.13 14.12 -0.01
C ILE A 245 26.60 14.30 -0.41
N LEU A 246 26.94 14.10 -1.68
CA LEU A 246 28.31 14.25 -2.19
C LEU A 246 28.81 15.70 -2.10
N ASP A 247 27.92 16.67 -2.33
CA ASP A 247 28.21 18.10 -2.23
C ASP A 247 28.32 18.59 -0.77
N GLY A 248 28.04 17.72 0.21
CA GLY A 248 28.13 18.06 1.64
C GLY A 248 27.12 19.12 2.08
N ARG A 249 25.95 19.22 1.41
CA ARG A 249 24.93 20.21 1.76
C ARG A 249 24.45 20.04 3.20
N SER A 250 24.17 21.14 3.88
CA SER A 250 23.80 21.08 5.29
C SER A 250 22.54 20.21 5.47
N ALA A 251 22.54 19.34 6.48
CA ALA A 251 21.46 18.40 6.76
C ALA A 251 20.08 19.09 6.95
N GLY A 252 20.09 20.38 7.34
CA GLY A 252 18.92 21.22 7.50
C GLY A 252 18.29 21.70 6.17
N GLU A 253 19.06 21.77 5.08
CA GLU A 253 18.54 22.12 3.74
C GLU A 253 17.77 20.97 3.07
N LEU A 254 17.95 19.73 3.57
CA LEU A 254 17.44 18.52 2.95
C LEU A 254 16.08 18.08 3.52
N SER A 255 15.04 18.88 3.33
CA SER A 255 13.68 18.42 3.62
C SER A 255 13.18 17.46 2.53
N PRO A 256 12.35 16.43 2.84
CA PRO A 256 11.71 15.57 1.83
C PRO A 256 10.96 16.38 0.76
N ALA A 257 10.26 17.44 1.19
CA ALA A 257 9.63 18.42 0.31
C ALA A 257 10.62 19.18 -0.58
N PHE A 258 11.84 19.46 -0.10
CA PHE A 258 12.89 20.09 -0.91
C PHE A 258 13.40 19.14 -1.99
N VAL A 259 13.64 17.86 -1.68
CA VAL A 259 14.06 16.86 -2.69
C VAL A 259 12.95 16.64 -3.73
N ALA A 260 11.68 16.61 -3.31
CA ALA A 260 10.53 16.58 -4.22
C ALA A 260 10.45 17.83 -5.12
N THR A 261 10.70 19.01 -4.55
CA THR A 261 10.67 20.29 -5.27
C THR A 261 11.84 20.45 -6.24
N THR A 262 13.07 20.08 -5.83
CA THR A 262 14.26 20.10 -6.70
C THR A 262 14.14 19.10 -7.85
N SER A 263 13.49 17.95 -7.63
CA SER A 263 13.21 17.00 -8.71
C SER A 263 12.23 17.56 -9.73
N MET A 264 11.20 18.30 -9.28
CA MET A 264 10.26 19.03 -10.15
C MET A 264 10.93 20.21 -10.87
N SER A 265 11.82 20.95 -10.20
CA SER A 265 12.59 22.04 -10.81
C SER A 265 13.65 21.53 -11.80
N GLY A 266 14.22 20.34 -11.60
CA GLY A 266 15.11 19.68 -12.58
C GLY A 266 14.36 19.28 -13.86
N LEU A 267 13.12 18.79 -13.72
CA LEU A 267 12.19 18.59 -14.85
C LEU A 267 11.80 19.91 -15.53
N ALA A 268 11.58 20.99 -14.77
CA ALA A 268 11.28 22.32 -15.32
C ALA A 268 12.48 23.00 -15.99
N ALA A 269 13.70 22.81 -15.47
CA ALA A 269 14.94 23.33 -16.06
C ALA A 269 15.36 22.54 -17.31
N ALA A 270 15.02 21.24 -17.39
CA ALA A 270 15.09 20.45 -18.63
C ALA A 270 13.94 20.77 -19.60
N ALA A 271 12.93 21.52 -19.16
CA ALA A 271 11.77 21.97 -19.94
C ALA A 271 11.81 23.48 -20.25
N ALA A 272 12.99 24.09 -20.35
CA ALA A 272 13.18 25.29 -21.17
C ALA A 272 13.44 24.85 -22.63
N GLY A 273 12.53 24.93 -23.60
CA GLY A 273 11.11 25.33 -23.58
C GLY A 273 10.24 24.40 -24.44
N PRO A 274 8.96 24.13 -24.09
CA PRO A 274 8.07 23.27 -24.87
C PRO A 274 7.38 23.99 -26.05
N GLN A 275 7.58 25.30 -26.21
CA GLN A 275 6.90 26.09 -27.24
C GLN A 275 7.58 26.00 -28.62
N ASP A 276 8.90 25.83 -28.68
CA ASP A 276 9.62 25.73 -29.97
C ASP A 276 9.47 24.35 -30.63
N ARG A 277 9.24 23.30 -29.84
CA ARG A 277 9.17 21.91 -30.33
C ARG A 277 7.82 21.55 -30.96
N ILE A 278 6.73 22.11 -30.44
CA ILE A 278 5.39 21.96 -31.03
C ILE A 278 5.32 22.75 -32.35
N ALA A 279 5.85 23.98 -32.38
CA ALA A 279 5.89 24.78 -33.60
C ALA A 279 6.74 24.16 -34.72
N LEU A 280 7.83 23.44 -34.38
CA LEU A 280 8.66 22.73 -35.36
C LEU A 280 7.92 21.51 -35.94
N LEU A 281 7.24 20.72 -35.10
CA LEU A 281 6.46 19.56 -35.53
C LEU A 281 5.21 19.93 -36.34
N GLU A 282 4.55 21.04 -36.00
CA GLU A 282 3.41 21.55 -36.79
C GLU A 282 3.84 22.05 -38.18
N ARG A 283 5.03 22.66 -38.30
CA ARG A 283 5.61 23.02 -39.60
C ARG A 283 6.00 21.79 -40.42
N GLU A 284 6.63 20.81 -39.81
CA GLU A 284 7.07 19.59 -40.49
C GLU A 284 5.88 18.75 -40.99
N ILE A 285 4.77 18.72 -40.24
CA ILE A 285 3.51 18.07 -40.66
C ILE A 285 2.81 18.85 -41.78
N ALA A 286 2.88 20.19 -41.80
CA ALA A 286 2.32 21.00 -42.86
C ALA A 286 3.08 20.82 -44.19
N ASP A 287 4.42 20.81 -44.15
CA ASP A 287 5.26 20.63 -45.33
C ASP A 287 5.09 19.23 -45.96
N LEU A 288 4.89 18.19 -45.12
CA LEU A 288 4.61 16.83 -45.61
C LEU A 288 3.20 16.68 -46.23
N ARG A 289 2.24 17.50 -45.83
CA ARG A 289 0.89 17.51 -46.43
C ARG A 289 0.87 18.22 -47.77
N ASP A 290 1.58 19.34 -47.91
CA ASP A 290 1.68 20.06 -49.18
C ASP A 290 2.52 19.32 -50.23
N ALA A 291 3.51 18.53 -49.80
CA ALA A 291 4.27 17.65 -50.69
C ALA A 291 3.44 16.49 -51.27
N SER A 292 2.34 16.11 -50.61
CA SER A 292 1.49 14.98 -51.03
C SER A 292 0.30 15.38 -51.90
N VAL A 293 0.10 16.68 -52.20
CA VAL A 293 -1.07 17.22 -52.94
C VAL A 293 -0.68 17.89 -54.27
N ARG A 294 0.52 17.66 -54.81
CA ARG A 294 0.83 18.02 -56.21
C ARG A 294 0.65 16.82 -57.14
N PRO A 295 -0.44 16.75 -57.93
CA PRO A 295 -0.57 15.77 -59.00
C PRO A 295 0.30 16.21 -60.18
N GLY A 296 0.99 15.25 -60.80
CA GLY A 296 1.51 15.38 -62.16
C GLY A 296 0.39 15.44 -63.18
#